data_AF-A0A8S3JC44-F1
#
_entry.id   AF-A0A8S3JC44-F1
#
_cell.length_a   1.000
_cell.length_b   1.000
_cell.length_c   1.000
_cell.angle_alpha   90.00
_cell.angle_beta   90.00
_cell.angle_gamma   90.00
#
_symmetry.space_group_name_H-M   'P 1'
#
loop_
_entity.id
_entity.type
_entity.pdbx_description
1 polymer ?
#
loop_
_entity_poly.entity_id
_entity_poly.type
_entity_poly.pdbx_seq_one_letter_code
_entity_poly.pdbx_strand_id
1 'polypeptide(L)' 'QDPVVLSDGFTYERAAIQQWLDTGHTRSPMTNIELASVALVPNMVIKQALSELAERKK' A
#
# COMPACT_ATOMS: atom_id res chain seq x y z
N GLN A 1 -1.69 -8.11 7.48
CA GLN A 1 -1.23 -7.48 6.23
C GLN A 1 -1.09 -5.99 6.51
N ASP A 2 0.10 -5.42 6.28
CA ASP A 2 0.45 -4.03 6.62
C ASP A 2 0.11 -3.09 5.46
N PRO A 3 -1.03 -2.37 5.51
CA PRO A 3 -1.38 -1.41 4.48
C PRO A 3 -0.45 -0.19 4.55
N VAL A 4 0.13 0.17 3.42
CA VAL A 4 0.98 1.33 3.24
C VAL A 4 0.43 2.20 2.12
N VAL A 5 0.33 3.50 2.35
CA VAL A 5 -0.04 4.47 1.34
C VAL A 5 1.22 5.04 0.68
N LEU A 6 1.16 5.19 -0.63
CA LEU A 6 2.20 5.87 -1.42
C LEU A 6 1.80 7.31 -1.71
N SER A 7 2.75 8.10 -2.23
CA SER A 7 2.50 9.48 -2.68
C SER A 7 1.40 9.61 -3.74
N ASP A 8 1.05 8.51 -4.41
CA ASP A 8 -0.05 8.44 -5.39
C ASP A 8 -1.44 8.43 -4.72
N GLY A 9 -1.51 8.31 -3.39
CA GLY A 9 -2.77 8.25 -2.63
C GLY A 9 -3.39 6.85 -2.57
N PHE A 10 -2.77 5.86 -3.19
CA PHE A 10 -3.22 4.48 -3.17
C PHE A 10 -2.57 3.69 -2.03
N THR A 11 -3.36 2.79 -1.45
CA THR A 11 -2.91 1.89 -0.39
C THR A 11 -2.54 0.54 -0.98
N TYR A 12 -1.34 0.09 -0.65
CA TYR A 12 -0.72 -1.15 -1.09
C TYR A 12 -0.35 -2.00 0.11
N GLU A 13 -0.09 -3.28 -0.11
CA GLU A 13 0.59 -4.07 0.90
C GLU A 13 2.08 -3.78 0.91
N ARG A 14 2.66 -3.60 2.10
CA ARG A 14 4.09 -3.39 2.28
C ARG A 14 4.91 -4.43 1.52
N ALA A 15 4.59 -5.72 1.65
CA ALA A 15 5.36 -6.77 1.00
C ALA A 15 5.31 -6.68 -0.53
N ALA A 16 4.12 -6.43 -1.10
CA ALA A 16 3.92 -6.35 -2.55
C ALA A 16 4.65 -5.16 -3.17
N ILE A 17 4.50 -3.97 -2.58
CA ILE A 17 5.18 -2.78 -3.09
C ILE A 17 6.70 -2.85 -2.86
N GLN A 18 7.15 -3.45 -1.75
CA GLN A 18 8.56 -3.60 -1.47
C GLN A 18 9.23 -4.55 -2.47
N GLN A 19 8.59 -5.66 -2.83
CA GLN A 19 9.03 -6.52 -3.94
C GLN A 19 9.03 -5.77 -5.28
N TRP A 20 8.00 -4.98 -5.57
CA TRP A 20 7.92 -4.23 -6.81
C TRP A 20 9.06 -3.21 -6.97
N LEU A 21 9.38 -2.50 -5.89
CA LEU A 21 10.51 -1.57 -5.83
C LEU A 21 11.86 -2.30 -5.97
N ASP A 22 11.98 -3.50 -5.38
CA ASP A 22 13.16 -4.36 -5.48
C ASP A 22 13.42 -4.81 -6.93
N THR A 23 12.36 -5.01 -7.71
CA THR A 23 12.44 -5.28 -9.17
C THR A 23 12.93 -4.06 -9.98
N GLY A 24 13.14 -2.91 -9.35
CA GLY A 24 13.56 -1.68 -10.03
C GLY A 24 12.42 -0.88 -10.66
N HIS A 25 11.17 -1.24 -10.35
CA HIS A 25 10.01 -0.49 -10.82
C HIS A 25 9.68 0.65 -9.86
N THR A 26 9.79 1.89 -10.33
CA THR A 26 9.41 3.11 -9.58
C THR A 26 8.02 3.60 -9.93
N ARG A 27 7.17 2.77 -10.53
CA ARG A 27 5.81 3.15 -10.96
C ARG A 27 4.76 2.54 -10.01
N SER A 28 3.65 3.22 -9.82
CA SER A 28 2.49 2.75 -9.07
C SER A 28 1.85 1.58 -9.83
N PRO A 29 1.72 0.37 -9.25
CA PRO A 29 1.20 -0.78 -9.99
C PRO A 29 -0.31 -0.67 -10.33
N MET A 30 -1.07 0.21 -9.64
CA MET A 30 -2.49 0.42 -9.96
C MET A 30 -2.71 1.47 -11.03
N THR A 31 -1.96 2.57 -11.00
CA THR A 31 -2.16 3.72 -11.89
C THR A 31 -1.14 3.79 -13.01
N ASN A 32 -0.08 2.98 -12.93
CA ASN A 32 1.08 3.01 -13.83
C ASN A 32 1.81 4.37 -13.87
N ILE A 33 1.54 5.24 -12.88
CA ILE A 33 2.14 6.58 -12.73
C ILE A 33 3.51 6.44 -12.06
N GLU A 34 4.50 7.22 -12.50
CA GLU A 34 5.81 7.26 -11.84
C GLU A 34 5.68 7.84 -10.43
N LEU A 35 6.09 7.05 -9.44
CA LEU A 35 6.14 7.48 -8.05
C LEU A 35 7.30 8.45 -7.91
N ALA A 36 6.98 9.73 -7.72
CA ALA A 36 7.96 10.75 -7.37
C ALA A 36 8.69 10.42 -6.05
N SER A 37 8.10 9.59 -5.20
CA SER A 37 8.73 9.10 -3.97
C SER A 37 8.21 7.72 -3.60
N VAL A 38 9.14 6.83 -3.25
CA VAL A 38 8.87 5.47 -2.75
C VAL A 38 8.60 5.46 -1.24
N ALA A 39 8.04 6.55 -0.72
CA ALA A 39 7.77 6.73 0.69
C ALA A 39 6.59 5.84 1.10
N LEU A 40 6.90 4.73 1.76
CA LEU A 40 5.92 3.78 2.28
C LEU A 40 5.37 4.29 3.61
N VAL A 41 4.27 5.04 3.56
CA VAL A 41 3.64 5.58 4.76
C VAL A 41 2.64 4.55 5.29
N PRO A 42 2.79 4.02 6.51
CA PRO A 42 1.82 3.06 7.06
C PRO A 42 0.43 3.70 7.20
N ASN A 43 -0.60 3.05 6.65
CA ASN A 43 -1.97 3.54 6.70
C ASN A 43 -2.75 2.87 7.83
N MET A 44 -2.72 3.51 9.01
CA MET A 44 -3.44 3.00 10.19
C MET A 44 -4.96 3.01 10.02
N VAL A 45 -5.51 3.93 9.21
CA VAL A 45 -6.96 4.02 8.97
C VAL A 45 -7.46 2.77 8.24
N ILE A 46 -6.77 2.36 7.18
CA ILE A 46 -7.12 1.14 6.44
C ILE A 46 -6.88 -0.10 7.30
N LYS A 47 -5.83 -0.10 8.13
CA LYS A 47 -5.58 -1.21 9.06
C LYS A 47 -6.73 -1.40 10.05
N GLN A 48 -7.25 -0.30 10.58
CA GLN A 48 -8.41 -0.32 11.47
C GLN A 48 -9.67 -0.75 10.71
N ALA A 49 -9.93 -0.19 9.53
CA ALA A 49 -11.08 -0.58 8.70
C ALA A 49 -11.07 -2.09 8.33
N LEU A 50 -9.90 -2.66 8.01
CA LEU A 50 -9.74 -4.09 7.75
C LEU A 50 -9.96 -4.94 9.00
N SER A 51 -9.51 -4.47 10.16
CA SER A 51 -9.72 -5.15 11.44
C SER A 51 -11.21 -5.22 11.77
N GLU A 52 -11.90 -4.08 11.68
CA GLU A 52 -13.36 -4.00 11.86
C GLU A 52 -14.13 -4.88 10.86
N LEU A 53 -13.71 -4.89 9.59
CA LEU A 53 -14.29 -5.75 8.55
C LEU A 53 -14.10 -7.24 8.85
N ALA A 54 -12.94 -7.62 9.39
CA ALA A 54 -12.66 -9.01 9.78
C ALA A 54 -13.54 -9.44 10.96
N GLU A 55 -13.79 -8.55 11.92
CA GLU A 55 -14.65 -8.81 13.08
C GLU A 55 -16.14 -8.91 12.71
N ARG A 56 -16.60 -8.08 11.75
CA ARG A 56 -17.97 -8.12 11.23
C ARG A 56 -18.33 -9.38 10.44
N LYS A 57 -17.33 -10.14 9.99
CA LYS A 57 -17.54 -11.42 9.28
C LYS A 57 -17.62 -12.64 10.22
N LYS A 58 -17.65 -12.42 11.53
CA LYS A 58 -17.80 -13.45 12.56
C LYS A 58 -19.26 -13.62 12.96
#